data_AF-A0A2E1NBL9-F1
#
_entry.id   AF-A0A2E1NBL9-F1
#
_cell.length_a   1.000
_cell.length_b   1.000
_cell.length_c   1.000
_cell.angle_alpha   90.00
_cell.angle_beta   90.00
_cell.angle_gamma   90.00
#
_symmetry.space_group_name_H-M   'P 1'
#
loop_
_entity.id
_entity.type
_entity.pdbx_description
1 polymer ?
#
loop_
_entity_poly.entity_id
_entity_poly.type
_entity_poly.pdbx_seq_one_letter_code
_entity_poly.pdbx_strand_id
1 'polypeptide(L)'
;MGAYGFFLHQKEETKFTDKPSLTISSKDLFWRFEVGEGNNIVGEIVSVSGMITDISDSSISLNNSVICWIEKNSFEKRLNKNDTISLRGRCLGFDKNQKKVQLDYIKILDS
;
A
#
# COMPACT_ATOMS: atom_id res chain seq x y z
N MET A 1 -9.37 31.67 22.04
CA MET A 1 -8.17 31.23 21.31
C MET A 1 -7.93 29.76 21.66
N GLY A 2 -8.59 28.77 21.09
CA GLY A 2 -9.00 28.55 19.71
C GLY A 2 -8.58 27.10 19.42
N ALA A 3 -9.45 26.15 19.79
CA ALA A 3 -9.25 24.71 19.83
C ALA A 3 -9.11 24.05 18.43
N TYR A 4 -8.44 24.72 17.50
CA TYR A 4 -8.31 24.29 16.11
C TYR A 4 -7.13 23.33 15.87
N GLY A 5 -6.17 23.26 16.80
CA GLY A 5 -5.00 22.38 16.67
C GLY A 5 -5.32 20.89 16.86
N PHE A 6 -6.34 20.55 17.65
CA PHE A 6 -6.61 19.15 18.03
C PHE A 6 -7.37 18.36 16.95
N PHE A 7 -8.14 19.04 16.09
CA PHE A 7 -8.91 18.39 15.03
C PHE A 7 -8.08 17.96 13.82
N LEU A 8 -6.94 18.61 13.57
CA LEU A 8 -6.07 18.21 12.46
C LEU A 8 -5.32 16.90 12.77
N HIS A 9 -4.94 16.69 14.03
CA HIS A 9 -4.18 15.51 14.44
C HIS A 9 -5.02 14.22 14.39
N GLN A 10 -6.29 14.28 14.81
CA GLN A 10 -7.17 13.10 14.79
C GLN A 10 -7.62 12.64 13.39
N LYS A 11 -7.47 13.48 12.36
CA LYS A 11 -7.89 13.13 11.00
C LYS A 11 -6.89 12.20 10.29
N GLU A 12 -5.62 12.21 10.73
CA GLU A 12 -4.58 11.34 10.18
C GLU A 12 -4.66 9.92 10.76
N GLU A 13 -5.00 9.79 12.05
CA GLU A 13 -5.08 8.49 12.73
C GLU A 13 -6.36 7.70 12.37
N THR A 14 -7.46 8.39 12.05
CA THR A 14 -8.74 7.73 11.73
C THR A 14 -8.76 7.08 10.34
N LYS A 15 -7.91 7.50 9.40
CA LYS A 15 -7.81 6.86 8.07
C LYS A 15 -7.22 5.46 8.09
N PHE A 16 -6.51 5.07 9.15
CA PHE A 16 -5.92 3.73 9.28
C PHE A 16 -6.89 2.67 9.85
N THR A 17 -8.06 3.10 10.34
CA THR A 17 -9.09 2.26 10.95
C THR A 17 -10.24 1.91 10.01
N ASP A 18 -10.48 2.73 8.98
CA ASP A 18 -11.56 2.48 8.03
C ASP A 18 -11.21 1.34 7.05
N LYS A 19 -12.24 0.62 6.63
CA LYS A 19 -12.16 -0.45 5.62
C LYS A 19 -11.34 0.03 4.41
N PRO A 20 -10.57 -0.84 3.73
CA PRO A 20 -9.80 -0.42 2.57
C PRO A 20 -10.73 0.32 1.60
N SER A 21 -10.43 1.60 1.33
CA SER A 21 -11.24 2.47 0.46
C SER A 21 -11.36 1.88 -0.93
N LEU A 22 -10.39 1.05 -1.32
CA LEU A 22 -10.34 0.37 -2.60
C LEU A 22 -9.64 -0.98 -2.44
N THR A 23 -10.25 -2.05 -2.95
CA THR A 23 -9.58 -3.35 -3.15
C THR A 23 -9.33 -3.54 -4.63
N ILE A 24 -8.06 -3.70 -5.01
CA ILE A 24 -7.64 -3.74 -6.41
C ILE A 24 -6.43 -4.68 -6.58
N SER A 25 -6.28 -5.27 -7.76
CA SER A 25 -5.09 -6.07 -8.08
C SER A 25 -3.87 -5.17 -8.30
N SER A 26 -2.67 -5.69 -8.03
CA SER A 26 -1.40 -5.00 -8.32
C SER A 26 -1.32 -4.50 -9.77
N LYS A 27 -1.87 -5.28 -10.72
CA LYS A 27 -1.83 -4.97 -12.15
C LYS A 27 -2.80 -3.85 -12.53
N ASP A 28 -4.01 -3.88 -12.01
CA ASP A 28 -5.02 -2.86 -12.24
C ASP A 28 -4.63 -1.53 -11.58
N LEU A 29 -4.02 -1.60 -10.39
CA LEU A 29 -3.49 -0.44 -9.70
C LEU A 29 -2.38 0.22 -10.52
N PHE A 30 -1.43 -0.54 -11.06
CA PHE A 30 -0.42 -0.03 -11.98
C PHE A 30 -1.05 0.61 -13.24
N TRP A 31 -2.02 -0.05 -13.86
CA TRP A 31 -2.73 0.49 -15.02
C TRP A 31 -3.40 1.83 -14.74
N ARG A 32 -4.02 2.00 -13.56
CA ARG A 32 -4.60 3.29 -13.14
C ARG A 32 -3.58 4.42 -13.07
N PHE A 33 -2.35 4.11 -12.64
CA PHE A 33 -1.27 5.09 -12.65
C PHE A 33 -0.76 5.39 -14.06
N GLU A 34 -0.79 4.41 -14.99
CA GLU A 34 -0.45 4.65 -16.40
C GLU A 34 -1.47 5.56 -17.10
N VAL A 35 -2.77 5.38 -16.85
CA VAL A 35 -3.83 6.22 -17.46
C VAL A 35 -4.03 7.57 -16.74
N GLY A 36 -3.27 7.85 -15.67
CA GLY A 36 -3.31 9.12 -14.95
C GLY A 36 -4.39 9.24 -13.86
N GLU A 37 -5.15 8.19 -13.59
CA GLU A 37 -6.17 8.16 -12.52
C GLU A 37 -5.58 7.80 -11.14
N GLY A 38 -4.36 7.28 -11.11
CA GLY A 38 -3.70 6.87 -9.88
C GLY A 38 -3.41 8.02 -8.89
N ASN A 39 -3.36 9.27 -9.35
CA ASN A 39 -3.14 10.41 -8.44
C ASN A 39 -4.26 10.58 -7.39
N ASN A 40 -5.46 10.09 -7.66
CA ASN A 40 -6.59 10.19 -6.72
C ASN A 40 -6.46 9.22 -5.53
N ILE A 41 -5.73 8.13 -5.70
CA ILE A 41 -5.50 7.11 -4.65
C ILE A 41 -4.21 7.34 -3.86
N VAL A 42 -3.41 8.36 -4.22
CA VAL A 42 -2.22 8.75 -3.46
C VAL A 42 -2.62 9.33 -2.11
N GLY A 43 -2.08 8.76 -1.03
CA GLY A 43 -2.41 9.10 0.34
C GLY A 43 -3.63 8.37 0.91
N GLU A 44 -4.32 7.55 0.11
CA GLU A 44 -5.43 6.69 0.55
C GLU A 44 -4.93 5.28 0.93
N ILE A 45 -5.71 4.60 1.78
CA ILE A 45 -5.48 3.20 2.13
C ILE A 45 -6.09 2.31 1.04
N VAL A 46 -5.24 1.54 0.36
CA VAL A 46 -5.64 0.61 -0.69
C VAL A 46 -5.29 -0.81 -0.29
N SER A 47 -6.19 -1.74 -0.57
CA SER A 47 -5.95 -3.18 -0.48
C SER A 47 -5.49 -3.69 -1.83
N VAL A 48 -4.26 -4.16 -1.89
CA VAL A 48 -3.61 -4.70 -3.06
C VAL A 48 -3.43 -6.19 -2.91
N SER A 49 -3.99 -6.95 -3.86
CA SER A 49 -3.69 -8.37 -4.00
C SER A 49 -2.64 -8.57 -5.09
N GLY A 50 -1.69 -9.46 -4.82
CA GLY A 50 -0.57 -9.68 -5.73
C GLY A 50 0.24 -10.91 -5.41
N MET A 51 0.93 -11.40 -6.44
CA MET A 51 1.93 -12.44 -6.28
C MET A 51 3.25 -11.80 -5.87
N ILE A 52 3.90 -12.39 -4.88
CA ILE A 52 5.20 -11.93 -4.41
C ILE A 52 6.28 -12.36 -5.41
N THR A 53 6.80 -11.38 -6.14
CA THR A 53 7.88 -11.58 -7.11
C THR A 53 9.26 -11.47 -6.46
N ASP A 54 9.38 -10.59 -5.46
CA ASP A 54 10.63 -10.43 -4.71
C ASP A 54 10.34 -10.05 -3.26
N ILE A 55 11.21 -10.52 -2.36
CA ILE A 55 11.14 -10.26 -0.92
C ILE A 55 12.54 -9.85 -0.49
N SER A 56 12.61 -8.70 0.17
CA SER A 56 13.79 -8.16 0.83
C SER A 56 13.48 -7.97 2.33
N ASP A 57 14.50 -7.76 3.15
CA ASP A 57 14.35 -7.60 4.60
C ASP A 57 13.49 -6.39 5.02
N SER A 58 13.31 -5.40 4.15
CA SER A 58 12.55 -4.17 4.44
C SER A 58 11.60 -3.77 3.31
N SER A 59 11.45 -4.60 2.28
CA SER A 59 10.52 -4.35 1.18
C SER A 59 10.05 -5.63 0.52
N ILE A 60 8.84 -5.61 -0.01
CA ILE A 60 8.28 -6.68 -0.86
C ILE A 60 7.98 -6.07 -2.22
N SER A 61 8.29 -6.79 -3.28
CA SER A 61 7.84 -6.47 -4.64
C SER A 61 6.72 -7.42 -5.05
N LEU A 62 5.52 -6.87 -5.28
CA LEU A 62 4.38 -7.60 -5.83
C LEU A 62 4.29 -7.40 -7.34
N ASN A 63 4.15 -8.52 -8.08
CA ASN A 63 3.99 -8.57 -9.54
C ASN A 63 5.02 -7.74 -10.34
N ASN A 64 6.19 -7.44 -9.76
CA ASN A 64 7.18 -6.50 -10.26
C ASN A 64 6.65 -5.09 -10.64
N SER A 65 5.43 -4.75 -10.21
CA SER A 65 4.76 -3.47 -10.51
C SER A 65 4.51 -2.64 -9.25
N VAL A 66 4.58 -3.25 -8.08
CA VAL A 66 4.26 -2.62 -6.80
C VAL A 66 5.35 -2.95 -5.80
N ILE A 67 5.89 -1.93 -5.13
CA ILE A 67 6.87 -2.05 -4.06
C ILE A 67 6.23 -1.60 -2.75
N CYS A 68 6.30 -2.47 -1.76
CA CYS A 68 5.72 -2.26 -0.45
C CYS A 68 6.86 -2.14 0.55
N TRP A 69 6.98 -0.99 1.21
CA TRP A 69 7.92 -0.78 2.30
C TRP A 69 7.38 -1.37 3.58
N ILE A 70 8.25 -2.08 4.28
CA ILE A 70 7.87 -2.85 5.46
C ILE A 70 8.67 -2.34 6.63
N GLU A 71 7.95 -1.97 7.67
CA GLU A 71 8.57 -1.67 8.96
C GLU A 71 8.96 -2.98 9.64
N LYS A 72 10.14 -2.97 10.25
CA LYS A 72 10.76 -4.07 11.01
C LYS A 72 9.83 -4.51 12.15
N ASN A 73 8.88 -5.39 11.86
CA ASN A 73 8.02 -6.20 12.75
C ASN A 73 6.66 -6.58 12.10
N SER A 74 6.34 -6.12 10.90
CA SER A 74 5.03 -6.43 10.28
C SER A 74 4.91 -7.84 9.70
N PHE A 75 5.95 -8.68 9.81
CA PHE A 75 5.91 -10.08 9.39
C PHE A 75 5.83 -11.01 10.59
N GLU A 76 4.61 -11.34 10.99
CA GLU A 76 4.40 -12.51 11.85
C GLU A 76 4.40 -13.81 11.04
N LYS A 77 4.24 -13.73 9.70
CA LYS A 77 4.12 -14.88 8.79
C LYS A 77 5.33 -14.96 7.85
N ARG A 78 5.89 -16.16 7.64
CA ARG A 78 6.90 -16.37 6.59
C ARG A 78 6.21 -16.28 5.22
N LEU A 79 6.42 -15.19 4.50
CA LEU A 79 6.03 -15.11 3.09
C LEU A 79 7.10 -15.78 2.22
N ASN A 80 6.68 -16.57 1.23
CA ASN A 80 7.58 -17.08 0.21
C ASN A 80 7.41 -16.32 -1.10
N LYS A 81 8.47 -16.32 -1.92
CA LYS A 81 8.36 -15.93 -3.32
C LYS A 81 7.32 -16.83 -3.98
N ASN A 82 6.57 -16.29 -4.93
CA ASN A 82 5.44 -16.93 -5.61
C ASN A 82 4.15 -17.10 -4.79
N ASP A 83 4.11 -16.72 -3.51
CA ASP A 83 2.86 -16.71 -2.76
C ASP A 83 1.97 -15.56 -3.25
N THR A 84 0.66 -15.82 -3.34
CA THR A 84 -0.34 -14.79 -3.61
C THR A 84 -0.88 -14.30 -2.28
N ILE A 85 -0.67 -13.01 -1.97
CA ILE A 85 -1.16 -12.40 -0.74
C ILE A 85 -2.01 -11.18 -1.03
N SER A 86 -2.86 -10.87 -0.06
CA SER A 86 -3.57 -9.59 0.00
C SER A 86 -2.99 -8.76 1.13
N LEU A 87 -2.60 -7.54 0.82
CA LEU A 87 -2.11 -6.58 1.80
C LEU A 87 -2.83 -5.26 1.62
N ARG A 88 -3.06 -4.55 2.71
CA ARG A 88 -3.50 -3.16 2.65
C ARG A 88 -2.37 -2.25 3.06
N GLY A 89 -2.24 -1.12 2.40
CA GLY A 89 -1.21 -0.13 2.70
C GLY A 89 -1.64 1.22 2.22
N ARG A 90 -0.94 2.25 2.68
CA ARG A 90 -1.12 3.60 2.18
C ARG A 90 -0.35 3.73 0.88
N CYS A 91 -1.00 4.25 -0.16
CA CYS A 91 -0.33 4.46 -1.43
C CYS A 91 0.47 5.76 -1.37
N LEU A 92 1.79 5.68 -1.52
CA LEU A 92 2.67 6.85 -1.61
C LEU A 92 2.63 7.48 -3.00
N GLY A 93 2.37 6.67 -4.03
CA GLY A 93 2.27 7.10 -5.42
C GLY A 93 3.07 6.23 -6.37
N PHE A 94 3.15 6.69 -7.62
CA PHE A 94 3.79 5.96 -8.70
C PHE A 94 5.10 6.61 -9.13
N ASP A 95 6.15 5.82 -9.12
CA ASP A 95 7.44 6.21 -9.67
C ASP A 95 7.49 5.87 -11.15
N LYS A 96 7.51 6.91 -12.00
CA LYS A 96 7.59 6.76 -13.47
C LYS A 96 8.92 6.20 -13.96
N ASN A 97 10.00 6.41 -13.21
CA ASN A 97 11.34 5.93 -13.59
C ASN A 97 11.48 4.44 -13.30
N GLN A 98 11.01 4.01 -12.12
CA GLN A 98 11.01 2.61 -11.72
C GLN A 98 9.83 1.82 -12.31
N LYS A 99 8.81 2.52 -12.82
CA LYS A 99 7.51 1.95 -13.22
C LYS A 99 6.91 1.07 -12.12
N LYS A 100 6.96 1.57 -10.88
CA LYS A 100 6.48 0.85 -9.70
C LYS A 100 5.66 1.76 -8.80
N VAL A 101 4.59 1.21 -8.25
CA VAL A 101 3.79 1.90 -7.24
C VAL A 101 4.36 1.63 -5.86
N GLN A 102 4.57 2.68 -5.10
CA GLN A 102 5.12 2.63 -3.75
C GLN A 102 3.98 2.63 -2.73
N LEU A 103 4.06 1.72 -1.77
CA LEU A 103 3.16 1.66 -0.62
C LEU A 103 3.97 1.67 0.68
N ASP A 104 3.45 2.36 1.69
CA ASP A 104 3.97 2.37 3.06
C ASP A 104 2.92 1.87 4.05
N TYR A 105 3.39 1.61 5.28
CA TYR A 105 2.57 1.12 6.39
C TYR A 105 1.69 -0.06 6.00
N ILE A 106 2.30 -1.07 5.37
CA ILE A 106 1.55 -2.23 4.90
C ILE A 106 1.14 -3.14 6.05
N LYS A 107 -0.05 -3.71 5.94
CA LYS A 107 -0.61 -4.72 6.82
C LYS A 107 -1.19 -5.84 5.98
N ILE A 108 -0.69 -7.05 6.21
CA ILE A 108 -1.16 -8.25 5.53
C ILE A 108 -2.60 -8.54 6.00
N LEU A 109 -3.49 -8.81 5.05
CA LEU A 109 -4.85 -9.25 5.32
C LEU A 109 -4.86 -10.77 5.14
N ASP A 110 -4.84 -11.50 6.26
CA ASP A 110 -5.16 -12.93 6.27
C ASP A 110 -6.68 -13.05 6.15
N SER A 111 -7.16 -13.90 5.24
CA SER A 111 -8.57 -14.26 5.11
C SER A 111 -8.77 -15.74 5.32
#